data_AF-A0A5C7Q8G4-F1
#
_entry.id   AF-A0A5C7Q8G4-F1
#
_cell.length_a   1.000
_cell.length_b   1.000
_cell.length_c   1.000
_cell.angle_alpha   90.00
_cell.angle_beta   90.00
_cell.angle_gamma   90.00
#
_symmetry.space_group_name_H-M   'P 1'
#
loop_
_entity.id
_entity.type
_entity.pdbx_description
1 polymer ?
#
loop_
_entity_poly.entity_id
_entity_poly.type
_entity_poly.pdbx_seq_one_letter_code
_entity_poly.pdbx_strand_id
1 'polypeptide(L)'
;MSISNDIFTAEKAGFRERIASLIGGTTYREPVGGRSTDPNRMTDQDVAAALAYARQGPDDIGPDIAYCIVCGSDWHRARITLKLADALLSAGGYSLRKARPHVLTIADQAFQTVVWQRRVARPEGCGERAYSQLLLAGAHTLQTHADDAIRRAERAFRRAA
;
A
#
# COMPACT_ATOMS: atom_id res chain seq x y z
N MET A 1 23.08 4.74 2.62
CA MET A 1 21.74 4.72 3.23
C MET A 1 20.89 5.74 2.50
N SER A 2 19.85 5.28 1.81
CA SER A 2 19.06 6.12 0.90
C SER A 2 17.85 6.65 1.65
N ILE A 3 17.74 7.98 1.72
CA ILE A 3 16.66 8.75 2.38
C ILE A 3 15.27 8.22 2.02
N SER A 4 15.07 7.70 0.81
CA SER A 4 13.79 7.12 0.38
C SER A 4 13.40 5.86 1.16
N ASN A 5 14.34 5.00 1.53
CA ASN A 5 14.05 3.76 2.26
C ASN A 5 13.58 4.04 3.70
N ASP A 6 14.15 5.07 4.32
CA ASP A 6 13.78 5.50 5.67
C ASP A 6 12.39 6.14 5.69
N ILE A 7 12.04 6.93 4.66
CA ILE A 7 10.69 7.51 4.49
C ILE A 7 9.62 6.41 4.40
N PHE A 8 9.79 5.44 3.50
CA PHE A 8 8.79 4.38 3.34
C PHE A 8 8.69 3.46 4.57
N THR A 9 9.78 3.33 5.35
CA THR A 9 9.78 2.52 6.58
C THR A 9 9.04 3.23 7.71
N ALA A 10 9.27 4.54 7.88
CA ALA A 10 8.56 5.36 8.85
C ALA A 10 7.06 5.45 8.54
N GLU A 11 6.69 5.62 7.27
CA GLU A 11 5.29 5.62 6.84
C GLU A 11 4.61 4.27 7.12
N LYS A 12 5.28 3.15 6.81
CA LYS A 12 4.78 1.80 7.11
C LYS A 12 4.57 1.57 8.61
N ALA A 13 5.47 2.09 9.45
CA ALA A 13 5.30 2.05 10.90
C ALA A 13 4.09 2.87 11.35
N GLY A 14 3.93 4.09 10.83
CA GLY A 14 2.76 4.95 11.10
C GLY A 14 1.43 4.30 10.66
N PHE A 15 1.42 3.61 9.52
CA PHE A 15 0.25 2.83 9.07
C PHE A 15 -0.10 1.70 10.05
N ARG A 16 0.89 0.94 10.52
CA ARG A 16 0.68 -0.13 11.48
C ARG A 16 0.16 0.40 12.82
N GLU A 17 0.68 1.52 13.30
CA GLU A 17 0.23 2.15 14.54
C GLU A 17 -1.23 2.65 14.44
N ARG A 18 -1.59 3.26 13.31
CA ARG A 18 -2.96 3.70 13.05
C ARG A 18 -3.95 2.54 13.00
N ILE A 19 -3.59 1.42 12.39
CA ILE A 19 -4.46 0.23 12.35
C ILE A 19 -4.51 -0.48 13.71
N ALA A 20 -3.39 -0.58 14.43
CA ALA A 20 -3.38 -1.14 15.79
C ALA A 20 -4.32 -0.37 16.73
N SER A 21 -4.35 0.97 16.60
CA SER A 21 -5.31 1.81 17.33
C SER A 21 -6.78 1.47 17.04
N LEU A 22 -7.10 1.06 15.80
CA LEU A 22 -8.47 0.68 15.40
C LEU A 22 -8.90 -0.70 15.92
N ILE A 23 -7.93 -1.58 16.18
CA ILE A 23 -8.19 -2.95 16.64
C ILE A 23 -8.22 -3.02 18.18
N GLY A 24 -7.96 -1.89 18.87
CA GLY A 24 -7.89 -1.83 20.33
C GLY A 24 -6.53 -2.23 20.90
N GLY A 25 -5.50 -2.37 20.06
CA GLY A 25 -4.14 -2.62 20.51
C GLY A 25 -3.52 -1.38 21.14
N THR A 26 -3.11 -1.46 22.41
CA THR A 26 -2.36 -0.40 23.07
C THR A 26 -0.92 -0.35 22.55
N THR A 27 -0.36 0.85 22.41
CA THR A 27 1.00 1.13 21.92
C THR A 27 2.13 0.70 22.89
N TYR A 28 1.82 -0.05 23.95
CA TYR A 28 2.79 -0.42 24.97
C TYR A 28 3.69 -1.58 24.50
N ARG A 29 5.00 -1.31 24.35
CA ARG A 29 6.03 -2.33 24.11
C ARG A 29 6.61 -2.74 25.46
N GLU A 30 6.25 -3.92 25.95
CA GLU A 30 6.91 -4.52 27.11
C GLU A 30 8.24 -5.17 26.65
N PRO A 31 9.38 -4.93 27.32
CA PRO A 31 10.66 -5.50 26.92
C PRO A 31 10.66 -7.02 27.09
N VAL A 32 10.85 -7.74 25.98
CA VAL A 32 10.59 -9.19 25.87
C VAL A 32 11.69 -10.02 26.54
N GLY A 33 11.35 -10.67 27.65
CA GLY A 33 12.04 -11.85 28.18
C GLY A 33 11.15 -13.08 28.03
N GLY A 34 11.58 -14.06 27.24
CA GLY A 34 10.96 -15.39 27.18
C GLY A 34 9.79 -15.52 26.21
N ARG A 35 9.67 -16.71 25.61
CA ARG A 35 8.63 -17.12 24.64
C ARG A 35 7.24 -16.62 25.04
N SER A 36 6.60 -15.77 24.23
CA SER A 36 5.25 -15.27 24.47
C SER A 36 4.29 -15.62 23.32
N THR A 37 3.15 -16.22 23.67
CA THR A 37 1.91 -16.19 22.90
C THR A 37 1.22 -14.87 23.21
N ASP A 38 1.65 -13.79 22.55
CA ASP A 38 1.14 -12.45 22.84
C ASP A 38 -0.28 -12.27 22.26
N PRO A 39 -1.35 -12.18 23.08
CA PRO A 39 -2.71 -11.95 22.61
C PRO A 39 -2.91 -10.56 22.00
N ASN A 40 -1.94 -9.64 22.14
CA ASN A 40 -1.97 -8.31 21.53
C ASN A 40 -1.28 -8.25 20.15
N ARG A 41 -0.85 -9.40 19.59
CA ARG A 41 -0.30 -9.42 18.23
C ARG A 41 -1.43 -9.25 17.22
N MET A 42 -1.54 -8.04 16.65
CA MET A 42 -2.42 -7.73 15.52
C MET A 42 -2.34 -8.80 14.44
N THR A 43 -3.44 -9.53 14.22
CA THR A 43 -3.52 -10.58 13.21
C THR A 43 -3.93 -9.99 11.86
N ASP A 44 -3.61 -10.70 10.77
CA ASP A 44 -4.07 -10.33 9.43
C ASP A 44 -5.60 -10.25 9.34
N GLN A 45 -6.32 -11.07 10.11
CA GLN A 45 -7.79 -11.05 10.20
C GLN A 45 -8.30 -9.76 10.84
N ASP A 46 -7.65 -9.28 11.89
CA ASP A 46 -8.02 -8.04 12.57
C ASP A 46 -7.80 -6.82 11.64
N VAL A 47 -6.70 -6.82 10.89
CA VAL A 47 -6.42 -5.80 9.87
C VAL A 47 -7.48 -5.82 8.78
N ALA A 48 -7.82 -7.01 8.27
CA ALA A 48 -8.86 -7.16 7.26
C ALA A 48 -10.23 -6.69 7.77
N ALA A 49 -10.59 -7.02 9.02
CA ALA A 49 -11.83 -6.59 9.65
C ALA A 49 -11.90 -5.06 9.81
N ALA A 50 -10.81 -4.43 10.29
CA ALA A 50 -10.75 -2.97 10.42
C ALA A 50 -10.88 -2.26 9.07
N LEU A 51 -10.26 -2.79 8.02
CA LEU A 51 -10.31 -2.22 6.67
C LEU A 51 -11.59 -2.54 5.91
N ALA A 52 -12.35 -3.58 6.30
CA ALA A 52 -13.63 -3.92 5.67
C ALA A 52 -14.63 -2.76 5.75
N TYR A 53 -14.69 -2.07 6.89
CA TYR A 53 -15.56 -0.90 7.10
C TYR A 53 -15.14 0.34 6.29
N ALA A 54 -13.92 0.38 5.76
CA ALA A 54 -13.45 1.49 4.94
C ALA A 54 -13.87 1.39 3.47
N ARG A 55 -14.26 0.20 3.00
CA ARG A 55 -14.53 -0.05 1.58
C ARG A 55 -15.77 0.70 1.12
N GLN A 56 -15.64 1.54 0.10
CA GLN A 56 -16.74 2.34 -0.45
C GLN A 56 -17.54 1.63 -1.55
N GLY A 57 -17.03 0.51 -2.08
CA GLY A 57 -17.70 -0.26 -3.12
C GLY A 57 -16.87 -1.46 -3.57
N PRO A 58 -17.43 -2.31 -4.45
CA PRO A 58 -16.76 -3.52 -4.91
C PRO A 58 -15.49 -3.26 -5.71
N ASP A 59 -15.31 -2.06 -6.29
CA ASP A 59 -14.14 -1.67 -7.08
C ASP A 59 -13.06 -0.93 -6.30
N ASP A 60 -13.34 -0.50 -5.07
CA ASP A 60 -12.39 0.25 -4.25
C ASP A 60 -11.22 -0.65 -3.81
N ILE A 61 -10.02 -0.35 -4.30
CA ILE A 61 -8.79 -1.08 -4.00
C ILE A 61 -7.99 -0.48 -2.83
N GLY A 62 -8.41 0.66 -2.27
CA GLY A 62 -7.69 1.32 -1.16
C GLY A 62 -7.47 0.39 0.05
N PRO A 63 -8.51 -0.30 0.55
CA PRO A 63 -8.38 -1.28 1.63
C PRO A 63 -7.42 -2.42 1.28
N ASP A 64 -7.42 -2.89 0.03
CA ASP A 64 -6.56 -3.98 -0.43
C ASP A 64 -5.07 -3.57 -0.40
N ILE A 65 -4.79 -2.33 -0.82
CA ILE A 65 -3.43 -1.76 -0.79
C ILE A 65 -2.96 -1.59 0.66
N ALA A 66 -3.79 -1.01 1.52
CA ALA A 66 -3.48 -0.83 2.93
C ALA A 66 -3.19 -2.17 3.63
N TYR A 67 -3.99 -3.19 3.36
CA TYR A 67 -3.75 -4.55 3.84
C TYR A 67 -2.38 -5.08 3.41
N CYS A 68 -2.04 -4.96 2.12
CA CYS A 68 -0.77 -5.45 1.58
C CYS A 68 0.43 -4.72 2.22
N ILE A 69 0.34 -3.38 2.39
CA ILE A 69 1.38 -2.58 3.05
C ILE A 69 1.61 -3.04 4.48
N VAL A 70 0.53 -3.19 5.25
CA VAL A 70 0.58 -3.46 6.70
C VAL A 70 1.04 -4.88 6.99
N CYS A 71 0.45 -5.86 6.30
CA CYS A 71 0.76 -7.27 6.49
C CYS A 71 2.04 -7.70 5.75
N GLY A 72 2.49 -6.92 4.76
CA GLY A 72 3.57 -7.32 3.87
C GLY A 72 3.16 -8.55 3.07
N SER A 73 2.08 -8.43 2.29
CA SER A 73 1.46 -9.56 1.57
C SER A 73 1.22 -9.22 0.11
N ASP A 74 1.22 -10.26 -0.74
CA ASP A 74 0.93 -10.20 -2.17
C ASP A 74 -0.52 -10.57 -2.50
N TRP A 75 -1.38 -10.83 -1.49
CA TRP A 75 -2.70 -11.43 -1.68
C TRP A 75 -3.59 -10.71 -2.71
N HIS A 76 -3.53 -9.37 -2.74
CA HIS A 76 -4.32 -8.56 -3.66
C HIS A 76 -3.51 -7.98 -4.83
N ARG A 77 -2.26 -8.39 -5.01
CA ARG A 77 -1.32 -7.83 -5.98
C ARG A 77 -1.89 -7.81 -7.40
N ALA A 78 -2.42 -8.93 -7.89
CA ALA A 78 -2.94 -9.02 -9.26
C ALA A 78 -4.06 -7.99 -9.53
N ARG A 79 -5.01 -7.88 -8.59
CA ARG A 79 -6.12 -6.94 -8.69
C ARG A 79 -5.65 -5.48 -8.61
N ILE A 80 -4.75 -5.16 -7.67
CA ILE A 80 -4.19 -3.82 -7.49
C ILE A 80 -3.42 -3.41 -8.75
N THR A 81 -2.54 -4.27 -9.26
CA THR A 81 -1.74 -4.01 -10.46
C THR A 81 -2.62 -3.77 -11.68
N LEU A 82 -3.67 -4.57 -11.88
CA LEU A 82 -4.59 -4.39 -13.02
C LEU A 82 -5.35 -3.06 -12.95
N LYS A 83 -5.92 -2.73 -11.79
CA LYS A 83 -6.65 -1.47 -11.59
C LYS A 83 -5.72 -0.25 -11.67
N LEU A 84 -4.50 -0.35 -11.17
CA LEU A 84 -3.50 0.70 -11.30
C LEU A 84 -3.08 0.89 -12.76
N ALA A 85 -2.86 -0.19 -13.50
CA ALA A 85 -2.53 -0.12 -14.91
C ALA A 85 -3.65 0.56 -15.71
N ASP A 86 -4.92 0.22 -15.44
CA ASP A 86 -6.08 0.86 -16.05
C ASP A 86 -6.17 2.35 -15.73
N ALA A 87 -5.91 2.73 -14.47
CA ALA A 87 -5.86 4.14 -14.05
C ALA A 87 -4.72 4.91 -14.74
N LEU A 88 -3.53 4.31 -14.85
CA LEU A 88 -2.38 4.89 -15.55
C LEU A 88 -2.62 5.03 -17.06
N LEU A 89 -3.32 4.07 -17.67
CA LEU A 89 -3.74 4.14 -19.07
C LEU A 89 -4.76 5.27 -19.29
N SER A 90 -5.74 5.40 -18.39
CA SER A 90 -6.80 6.41 -18.45
C SER A 90 -6.29 7.83 -18.19
N ALA A 91 -5.33 8.00 -17.29
CA ALA A 91 -4.69 9.28 -16.99
C ALA A 91 -3.58 9.67 -18.00
N GLY A 92 -3.33 8.84 -19.01
CA GLY A 92 -2.13 8.85 -19.83
C GLY A 92 -1.88 10.11 -20.67
N GLY A 93 -0.91 10.92 -20.26
CA GLY A 93 -0.34 12.00 -21.08
C GLY A 93 0.72 11.53 -22.09
N TYR A 94 1.57 12.45 -22.56
CA TYR A 94 2.63 12.16 -23.56
C TYR A 94 3.56 11.01 -23.17
N SER A 95 3.89 10.86 -21.88
CA SER A 95 4.78 9.82 -21.35
C SER A 95 4.22 8.40 -21.49
N LEU A 96 2.89 8.25 -21.54
CA LEU A 96 2.25 6.95 -21.74
C LEU A 96 2.50 6.42 -23.15
N ARG A 97 2.54 7.29 -24.18
CA ARG A 97 2.65 6.84 -25.58
C ARG A 97 3.86 5.95 -25.84
N LYS A 98 4.98 6.22 -25.18
CA LYS A 98 6.24 5.46 -25.34
C LYS A 98 6.35 4.28 -24.37
N ALA A 99 5.66 4.34 -23.23
CA ALA A 99 5.73 3.31 -22.19
C ALA A 99 4.51 2.38 -22.16
N ARG A 100 3.52 2.58 -23.05
CA ARG A 100 2.25 1.84 -23.11
C ARG A 100 2.41 0.31 -23.02
N PRO A 101 3.36 -0.33 -23.73
CA PRO A 101 3.55 -1.77 -23.63
C PRO A 101 4.01 -2.24 -22.24
N HIS A 102 4.64 -1.35 -21.48
CA HIS A 102 5.25 -1.64 -20.18
C HIS A 102 4.38 -1.23 -19.00
N VAL A 103 3.19 -0.66 -19.21
CA VAL A 103 2.38 -0.08 -18.12
C VAL A 103 2.04 -1.09 -17.05
N LEU A 104 1.70 -2.33 -17.44
CA LEU A 104 1.38 -3.38 -16.47
C LEU A 104 2.60 -3.77 -15.64
N THR A 105 3.79 -3.83 -16.26
CA THR A 105 5.06 -4.03 -15.56
C THR A 105 5.37 -2.88 -14.62
N ILE A 106 5.18 -1.63 -15.06
CA ILE A 106 5.43 -0.43 -14.24
C ILE A 106 4.46 -0.38 -13.04
N ALA A 107 3.19 -0.75 -13.24
CA ALA A 107 2.21 -0.85 -12.17
C ALA A 107 2.61 -1.92 -11.13
N ASP A 108 3.08 -3.08 -11.58
CA ASP A 108 3.60 -4.12 -10.70
C ASP A 108 4.84 -3.66 -9.92
N GLN A 109 5.74 -2.94 -10.59
CA GLN A 109 6.93 -2.37 -9.98
C GLN A 109 6.59 -1.26 -8.96
N ALA A 110 5.54 -0.49 -9.20
CA ALA A 110 5.02 0.47 -8.23
C ALA A 110 4.50 -0.26 -6.98
N PHE A 111 3.76 -1.35 -7.14
CA PHE A 111 3.32 -2.19 -6.03
C PHE A 111 4.52 -2.75 -5.22
N GLN A 112 5.53 -3.31 -5.91
CA GLN A 112 6.74 -3.81 -5.27
C GLN A 112 7.51 -2.72 -4.52
N THR A 113 7.52 -1.51 -5.06
CA THR A 113 8.16 -0.35 -4.42
C THR A 113 7.41 0.04 -3.15
N VAL A 114 6.08 0.11 -3.18
CA VAL A 114 5.27 0.57 -2.04
C VAL A 114 5.15 -0.48 -0.93
N VAL A 115 4.89 -1.74 -1.28
CA VAL A 115 4.61 -2.81 -0.31
C VAL A 115 5.89 -3.42 0.27
N TRP A 116 6.87 -3.67 -0.61
CA TRP A 116 8.09 -4.40 -0.27
C TRP A 116 9.33 -3.51 -0.18
N GLN A 117 9.22 -2.21 -0.52
CA GLN A 117 10.36 -1.29 -0.59
C GLN A 117 11.47 -1.81 -1.51
N ARG A 118 11.09 -2.60 -2.53
CA ARG A 118 12.02 -3.20 -3.47
C ARG A 118 12.25 -2.24 -4.62
N ARG A 119 13.52 -1.94 -4.89
CA ARG A 119 13.91 -1.24 -6.10
C ARG A 119 13.89 -2.24 -7.26
N VAL A 120 13.02 -2.03 -8.22
CA VAL A 120 12.93 -2.88 -9.42
C VAL A 120 13.64 -2.22 -10.59
N ALA A 121 14.35 -3.03 -11.36
CA ALA A 121 15.03 -2.59 -12.57
C ALA A 121 14.03 -2.12 -13.63
N ARG A 122 14.39 -1.05 -14.34
CA ARG A 122 13.59 -0.53 -15.46
C ARG A 122 13.43 -1.61 -16.56
N PRO A 123 12.24 -1.77 -17.14
CA PRO A 123 12.04 -2.64 -18.30
C PRO A 123 12.92 -2.23 -19.49
N GLU A 124 13.48 -3.22 -20.19
CA GLU A 124 14.22 -2.97 -21.43
C GLU A 124 13.32 -2.30 -22.48
N GLY A 125 13.86 -1.31 -23.19
CA GLY A 125 13.11 -0.53 -24.19
C GLY A 125 12.26 0.61 -23.63
N CYS A 126 12.03 0.68 -22.31
CA CYS A 126 11.30 1.82 -21.73
C CYS A 126 12.23 3.02 -21.51
N GLY A 127 11.86 4.18 -22.05
CA GLY A 127 12.61 5.42 -21.82
C GLY A 127 12.63 5.82 -20.33
N GLU A 128 13.78 6.25 -19.83
CA GLU A 128 13.99 6.54 -18.40
C GLU A 128 13.00 7.56 -17.83
N ARG A 129 12.82 8.67 -18.53
CA ARG A 129 11.92 9.74 -18.08
C ARG A 129 10.47 9.25 -17.98
N ALA A 130 10.01 8.50 -18.97
CA ALA A 130 8.65 7.96 -18.98
C ALA A 130 8.47 6.92 -17.87
N TYR A 131 9.47 6.05 -17.69
CA TYR A 131 9.50 5.07 -16.62
C TYR A 131 9.41 5.74 -15.24
N SER A 132 10.32 6.65 -14.93
CA SER A 132 10.39 7.31 -13.62
C SER A 132 9.13 8.11 -13.31
N GLN A 133 8.54 8.77 -14.30
CA GLN A 133 7.28 9.52 -14.13
C GLN A 133 6.11 8.59 -13.84
N LEU A 134 5.95 7.50 -14.59
CA LEU A 134 4.84 6.56 -14.39
C LEU A 134 5.00 5.75 -13.10
N LEU A 135 6.23 5.36 -12.75
CA LEU A 135 6.51 4.68 -11.49
C LEU A 135 6.20 5.58 -10.29
N LEU A 136 6.63 6.85 -10.34
CA LEU A 136 6.35 7.83 -9.27
C LEU A 136 4.85 8.11 -9.16
N ALA A 137 4.17 8.32 -10.28
CA ALA A 137 2.72 8.50 -10.30
C ALA A 137 2.01 7.28 -9.71
N GLY A 138 2.39 6.07 -10.13
CA GLY A 138 1.80 4.83 -9.63
C GLY A 138 2.02 4.63 -8.14
N ALA A 139 3.24 4.85 -7.65
CA ALA A 139 3.57 4.73 -6.23
C ALA A 139 2.76 5.74 -5.39
N HIS A 140 2.72 7.00 -5.81
CA HIS A 140 1.95 8.05 -5.13
C HIS A 140 0.44 7.72 -5.10
N THR A 141 -0.12 7.25 -6.22
CA THR A 141 -1.53 6.83 -6.30
C THR A 141 -1.83 5.71 -5.30
N LEU A 142 -0.98 4.67 -5.25
CA LEU A 142 -1.15 3.56 -4.30
C LEU A 142 -1.11 4.04 -2.85
N GLN A 143 -0.12 4.88 -2.50
CA GLN A 143 0.00 5.43 -1.15
C GLN A 143 -1.22 6.28 -0.76
N THR A 144 -1.65 7.18 -1.64
CA THR A 144 -2.80 8.05 -1.40
C THR A 144 -4.08 7.23 -1.14
N HIS A 145 -4.34 6.20 -1.95
CA HIS A 145 -5.50 5.35 -1.76
C HIS A 145 -5.46 4.52 -0.48
N ALA A 146 -4.27 4.04 -0.08
CA ALA A 146 -4.09 3.35 1.19
C ALA A 146 -4.34 4.29 2.38
N ASP A 147 -3.79 5.50 2.33
CA ASP A 147 -4.01 6.53 3.35
C ASP A 147 -5.47 6.91 3.50
N ASP A 148 -6.16 7.13 2.39
CA ASP A 148 -7.57 7.47 2.41
C ASP A 148 -8.43 6.31 2.91
N ALA A 149 -8.06 5.06 2.62
CA ALA A 149 -8.73 3.89 3.19
C ALA A 149 -8.57 3.84 4.71
N ILE A 150 -7.37 4.09 5.23
CA ILE A 150 -7.12 4.07 6.68
C ILE A 150 -7.83 5.24 7.37
N ARG A 151 -7.82 6.45 6.79
CA ARG A 151 -8.61 7.58 7.30
C ARG A 151 -10.10 7.29 7.32
N ARG A 152 -10.61 6.56 6.32
CA ARG A 152 -12.02 6.11 6.29
C ARG A 152 -12.30 5.09 7.38
N ALA A 153 -11.41 4.12 7.58
CA ALA A 153 -11.51 3.16 8.69
C ALA A 153 -11.55 3.88 10.05
N GLU A 154 -10.66 4.86 10.26
CA GLU A 154 -10.63 5.69 11.48
C GLU A 154 -11.92 6.45 11.72
N ARG A 155 -12.48 7.06 10.67
CA ARG A 155 -13.77 7.77 10.76
C ARG A 155 -14.93 6.82 11.04
N ALA A 156 -14.93 5.63 10.44
CA ALA A 156 -15.96 4.62 10.66
C ALA A 156 -15.92 4.11 12.10
N PHE A 157 -14.73 3.79 12.62
CA PHE A 157 -14.53 3.35 14.00
C PHE A 157 -15.02 4.40 15.01
N ARG A 158 -14.63 5.67 14.83
CA ARG A 158 -15.08 6.77 15.72
C ARG A 158 -16.59 7.07 15.67
N ARG A 159 -17.29 6.63 14.63
CA ARG A 159 -18.75 6.77 14.53
C ARG A 159 -19.49 5.59 15.17
N ALA A 160 -18.83 4.44 15.30
CA ALA A 160 -19.38 3.23 15.85
C ALA A 160 -19.10 3.07 17.36
N ALA A 161 -18.05 3.73 17.87
CA ALA A 161 -17.73 3.86 19.29
C ALA A 161 -18.53 5.00 19.95
#